data_AF-A0AA40KUI2-F1
#
_entry.id   AF-A0AA40KUI2-F1
#
_cell.length_a   1.000
_cell.length_b   1.000
_cell.length_c   1.000
_cell.angle_alpha   90.00
_cell.angle_beta   90.00
_cell.angle_gamma   90.00
#
_symmetry.space_group_name_H-M   'P 1'
#
loop_
_entity.id
_entity.type
_entity.pdbx_description
1 polymer ?
#
loop_
_entity_poly.entity_id
_entity_poly.type
_entity_poly.pdbx_seq_one_letter_code
_entity_poly.pdbx_strand_id
1 'polypeptide(L)'
;MGEDEIEILKGFTLENMFAMELGKYQEIAREIVMNAVKELAIERGLKDLAEVWKTMEFTVVKHYKGTEDRGFILGPIDELNQILEDNMMNVNGMAASQFIGPFLSAVQKWEVTMHTISEVLELWMQLQKRWLYLEGIFVGGDIRFQLPDEAKKFDEIDKSFKKLMTDTSKRLNVLDCCTIKGKLTSFSNDFTINRSVQSSDCDFETNSRNGEMCVSFCWNNGRMKLAE
;
A
#
# COMPACT_ATOMS: atom_id res chain seq x y z
N MET A 1 -19.30 26.01 -36.78
CA MET A 1 -18.56 27.19 -36.30
C MET A 1 -19.63 28.15 -35.81
N GLY A 2 -19.78 28.26 -34.49
CA GLY A 2 -20.93 28.92 -33.86
C GLY A 2 -20.88 30.44 -34.05
N GLU A 3 -22.03 31.10 -34.08
CA GLU A 3 -22.16 32.55 -34.27
C GLU A 3 -21.34 33.35 -33.23
N ASP A 4 -21.16 32.80 -32.02
CA ASP A 4 -20.36 33.38 -30.94
C ASP A 4 -18.85 33.52 -31.26
N GLU A 5 -18.26 32.56 -32.01
CA GLU A 5 -16.84 32.66 -32.43
C GLU A 5 -16.64 33.76 -33.49
N ILE A 6 -17.64 33.99 -34.33
CA ILE A 6 -17.59 35.01 -35.40
C ILE A 6 -17.73 36.41 -34.81
N GLU A 7 -18.46 36.57 -33.71
CA GLU A 7 -18.64 37.86 -33.02
C GLU A 7 -17.36 38.29 -32.28
N ILE A 8 -16.64 37.36 -31.66
CA ILE A 8 -15.33 37.59 -31.03
C ILE A 8 -14.31 38.10 -32.07
N LEU A 9 -14.30 37.51 -33.28
CA LEU A 9 -13.38 37.90 -34.35
C LEU A 9 -13.72 39.26 -34.99
N LYS A 10 -15.00 39.66 -35.02
CA LYS A 10 -15.42 40.99 -35.53
C LYS A 10 -14.96 42.15 -34.63
N GLY A 11 -14.76 41.89 -33.33
CA GLY A 11 -14.21 42.87 -32.39
C GLY A 11 -12.68 42.96 -32.36
N PHE A 12 -11.97 42.00 -32.97
CA PHE A 12 -10.51 41.92 -32.97
C PHE A 12 -9.89 42.76 -34.10
N THR A 13 -10.11 44.07 -34.08
CA THR A 13 -9.46 45.03 -34.99
C THR A 13 -8.17 45.58 -34.38
N LEU A 14 -7.21 45.98 -35.23
CA LEU A 14 -5.95 46.59 -34.76
C LEU A 14 -6.19 47.86 -33.92
N GLU A 15 -7.21 48.62 -34.27
CA GLU A 15 -7.66 49.80 -33.52
C GLU A 15 -8.14 49.43 -32.11
N ASN A 16 -9.00 48.41 -31.99
CA ASN A 16 -9.47 47.92 -30.69
C ASN A 16 -8.31 47.33 -29.87
N MET A 17 -7.33 46.67 -30.52
CA MET A 17 -6.14 46.15 -29.85
C MET A 17 -5.24 47.27 -29.27
N PHE A 18 -5.06 48.38 -29.99
CA PHE A 18 -4.35 49.55 -29.45
C PHE A 18 -5.16 50.25 -28.35
N ALA A 19 -6.49 50.33 -28.50
CA ALA A 19 -7.39 50.92 -27.50
C ALA A 19 -7.46 50.13 -26.18
N MET A 20 -7.20 48.81 -26.21
CA MET A 20 -7.11 47.98 -25.00
C MET A 20 -5.86 48.26 -24.15
N GLU A 21 -4.87 48.98 -24.68
CA GLU A 21 -3.65 49.38 -23.97
C GLU A 21 -3.01 48.20 -23.20
N LEU A 22 -2.93 47.02 -23.82
CA LEU A 22 -2.53 45.75 -23.19
C LEU A 22 -1.19 45.84 -22.43
N GLY A 23 -0.30 46.75 -22.81
CA GLY A 23 0.94 47.04 -22.08
C GLY A 23 0.73 47.50 -20.63
N LYS A 24 -0.41 48.13 -20.30
CA LYS A 24 -0.77 48.52 -18.93
C LYS A 24 -1.17 47.33 -18.06
N TYR A 25 -1.61 46.23 -18.67
CA TYR A 25 -2.07 45.02 -18.00
C TYR A 25 -1.04 43.89 -18.05
N GLN A 26 0.15 44.14 -18.61
CA GLN A 26 1.18 43.12 -18.82
C GLN A 26 1.56 42.40 -17.52
N GLU A 27 1.69 43.12 -16.40
CA GLU A 27 2.03 42.51 -15.11
C GLU A 27 0.91 41.63 -14.57
N ILE A 28 -0.34 42.07 -14.67
CA ILE A 28 -1.51 41.29 -14.23
C ILE A 28 -1.65 40.03 -15.08
N ALA A 29 -1.53 40.16 -16.40
CA ALA A 29 -1.56 39.02 -17.31
C ALA A 29 -0.42 38.04 -17.02
N ARG A 30 0.79 38.54 -16.75
CA ARG A 30 1.94 37.71 -16.37
C ARG A 30 1.66 36.94 -15.07
N GLU A 31 1.13 37.59 -14.05
CA GLU A 31 0.78 36.95 -12.78
C GLU A 31 -0.27 35.84 -12.97
N ILE A 32 -1.33 36.10 -13.73
CA ILE A 32 -2.38 35.11 -14.04
C ILE A 32 -1.78 33.90 -14.76
N VAL A 33 -0.95 34.13 -15.78
CA VAL A 33 -0.29 33.05 -16.52
C VAL A 33 0.66 32.26 -15.62
N MET A 34 1.41 32.93 -14.75
CA MET A 34 2.28 32.27 -13.78
C MET A 34 1.50 31.37 -12.82
N ASN A 35 0.37 31.86 -12.28
CA ASN A 35 -0.50 31.08 -11.40
C ASN A 35 -1.06 29.85 -12.14
N ALA A 36 -1.56 30.04 -13.37
CA ALA A 36 -2.07 28.95 -14.21
C ALA A 36 -1.01 27.88 -14.50
N VAL A 37 0.24 28.27 -14.75
CA VAL A 37 1.35 27.32 -14.96
C VAL A 37 1.62 26.50 -13.69
N LYS A 38 1.49 27.11 -12.50
CA LYS A 38 1.68 26.41 -11.22
C LYS A 38 0.54 25.47 -10.89
N GLU A 39 -0.70 25.87 -11.18
CA GLU A 39 -1.89 25.02 -11.06
C GLU A 39 -1.81 23.82 -12.01
N LEU A 40 -1.40 24.03 -13.26
CA LEU A 40 -1.22 22.97 -14.26
C LEU A 40 -0.19 21.92 -13.80
N ALA A 41 0.85 22.33 -13.06
CA ALA A 41 1.82 21.39 -12.52
C ALA A 41 1.18 20.42 -11.50
N ILE A 42 0.26 20.91 -10.66
CA ILE A 42 -0.49 20.09 -9.70
C ILE A 42 -1.45 19.16 -10.45
N GLU A 43 -2.18 19.67 -11.44
CA GLU A 43 -3.10 18.86 -12.25
C GLU A 43 -2.38 17.69 -12.93
N ARG A 44 -1.21 17.95 -13.52
CA ARG A 44 -0.36 16.92 -14.15
C ARG A 44 0.11 15.90 -13.12
N GLY A 45 0.63 16.36 -11.97
CA GLY A 45 1.08 15.45 -10.90
C GLY A 45 -0.03 14.52 -10.41
N LEU A 46 -1.26 15.03 -10.25
CA LEU A 46 -2.43 14.23 -9.89
C LEU A 46 -2.81 13.22 -10.97
N LYS A 47 -2.70 13.61 -12.24
CA LYS A 47 -3.00 12.74 -13.38
C LYS A 47 -1.98 11.60 -13.49
N ASP A 48 -0.69 11.92 -13.38
CA ASP A 48 0.39 10.94 -13.43
C ASP A 48 0.26 9.95 -12.27
N LEU A 49 -0.05 10.43 -11.07
CA LEU A 49 -0.34 9.59 -9.91
C LEU A 49 -1.50 8.63 -10.19
N ALA A 50 -2.61 9.13 -10.74
CA ALA A 50 -3.75 8.29 -11.08
C ALA A 50 -3.42 7.21 -12.12
N GLU A 51 -2.57 7.53 -13.11
CA GLU A 51 -2.15 6.57 -14.13
C GLU A 51 -1.26 5.47 -13.54
N VAL A 52 -0.29 5.82 -12.70
CA VAL A 52 0.59 4.86 -12.01
C VAL A 52 -0.23 3.85 -11.20
N TRP A 53 -1.13 4.33 -10.34
CA TRP A 53 -1.88 3.46 -9.42
C TRP A 53 -3.01 2.67 -10.10
N LYS A 54 -3.43 3.09 -11.30
CA LYS A 54 -4.37 2.33 -12.13
C LYS A 54 -3.74 1.05 -12.69
N THR A 55 -2.45 1.05 -12.96
CA THR A 55 -1.73 -0.11 -13.52
C THR A 55 -0.87 -0.85 -12.50
N MET A 56 -0.71 -0.31 -11.29
CA MET A 56 0.12 -0.91 -10.25
C MET A 56 -0.49 -2.23 -9.75
N GLU A 57 0.26 -3.32 -9.87
CA GLU A 57 -0.19 -4.66 -9.50
C GLU A 57 0.76 -5.33 -8.50
N PHE A 58 0.18 -6.12 -7.60
CA PHE A 58 0.93 -7.00 -6.72
C PHE A 58 1.61 -8.12 -7.51
N THR A 59 2.86 -8.40 -7.17
CA THR A 59 3.49 -9.66 -7.54
C THR A 59 3.04 -10.75 -6.56
N VAL A 60 2.39 -11.80 -7.06
CA VAL A 60 1.92 -12.92 -6.26
C VAL A 60 2.62 -14.19 -6.73
N VAL A 61 3.16 -14.97 -5.79
CA VAL A 61 3.88 -16.22 -6.07
C VAL A 61 3.22 -17.39 -5.37
N LYS A 62 3.31 -18.59 -5.97
CA LYS A 62 2.88 -19.81 -5.31
C LYS A 62 3.84 -20.19 -4.18
N HIS A 63 3.27 -20.60 -3.05
CA HIS A 63 4.03 -21.06 -1.89
C HIS A 63 3.86 -22.56 -1.67
N TYR A 64 4.98 -23.24 -1.44
CA TYR A 64 5.02 -24.69 -1.24
C TYR A 64 5.77 -25.02 0.06
N LYS A 65 5.24 -25.96 0.84
CA LYS A 65 5.95 -26.57 1.96
C LYS A 65 6.28 -28.02 1.59
N GLY A 66 7.53 -28.28 1.19
CA GLY A 66 7.90 -29.56 0.60
C GLY A 66 7.17 -29.79 -0.72
N THR A 67 6.29 -30.78 -0.77
CA THR A 67 5.45 -31.08 -1.96
C THR A 67 4.02 -30.56 -1.83
N GLU A 68 3.62 -30.00 -0.68
CA GLU A 68 2.26 -29.50 -0.43
C GLU A 68 2.10 -28.08 -1.00
N ASP A 69 1.10 -27.86 -1.85
CA ASP A 69 0.68 -26.51 -2.31
C ASP A 69 -0.05 -25.82 -1.16
N ARG A 70 0.52 -24.71 -0.68
CA ARG A 70 0.00 -23.94 0.46
C ARG A 70 -0.72 -22.67 0.01
N GLY A 71 -0.88 -22.48 -1.30
CA GLY A 71 -1.56 -21.34 -1.89
C GLY A 71 -0.59 -20.28 -2.41
N PHE A 72 -0.91 -19.02 -2.14
CA PHE A 72 -0.19 -17.87 -2.67
C PHE A 72 0.35 -16.99 -1.56
N ILE A 73 1.47 -16.32 -1.82
CA ILE A 73 2.05 -15.26 -0.99
C ILE A 73 2.41 -14.06 -1.86
N LEU A 74 2.52 -12.88 -1.27
CA LEU A 74 3.11 -11.72 -1.93
C LEU A 74 4.58 -12.00 -2.21
N GLY A 75 5.01 -11.67 -3.43
CA GLY A 75 6.41 -11.64 -3.83
C GLY A 75 7.15 -10.44 -3.24
N PRO A 76 8.34 -10.14 -3.77
CA PRO A 76 9.09 -8.93 -3.40
C PRO A 76 8.26 -7.67 -3.65
N ILE A 77 8.32 -6.73 -2.71
CA ILE A 77 7.58 -5.46 -2.77
C ILE A 77 8.50 -4.23 -2.74
N ASP A 78 9.82 -4.40 -2.84
CA ASP A 78 10.79 -3.31 -2.70
C ASP A 78 10.56 -2.20 -3.73
N GLU A 79 10.31 -2.55 -4.99
CA GLU A 79 9.98 -1.61 -6.06
C GLU A 79 8.63 -0.91 -5.81
N LEU A 80 7.62 -1.66 -5.31
CA LEU A 80 6.32 -1.08 -4.96
C LEU A 80 6.45 -0.06 -3.83
N ASN A 81 7.24 -0.35 -2.80
CA ASN A 81 7.51 0.56 -1.70
C ASN A 81 8.26 1.81 -2.16
N GLN A 82 9.27 1.65 -3.03
CA GLN A 82 9.98 2.79 -3.59
C GLN A 82 9.05 3.73 -4.36
N ILE A 83 8.19 3.19 -5.23
CA ILE A 83 7.20 3.98 -5.98
C ILE A 83 6.19 4.64 -5.04
N LEU A 84 5.79 3.96 -3.98
CA LEU A 84 4.89 4.52 -2.97
C LEU A 84 5.52 5.70 -2.23
N GLU A 85 6.77 5.57 -1.78
CA GLU A 85 7.51 6.64 -1.10
C GLU A 85 7.70 7.87 -1.99
N ASP A 86 8.12 7.67 -3.25
CA ASP A 86 8.27 8.75 -4.23
C ASP A 86 6.92 9.46 -4.48
N ASN A 87 5.84 8.70 -4.63
CA ASN A 87 4.51 9.26 -4.83
C ASN A 87 3.96 9.97 -3.58
N MET A 88 4.27 9.50 -2.37
CA MET A 88 3.96 10.20 -1.12
C MET A 88 4.69 11.55 -1.05
N MET A 89 5.98 11.59 -1.45
CA MET A 89 6.73 12.84 -1.52
C MET A 89 6.13 13.81 -2.55
N ASN A 90 5.71 13.31 -3.72
CA ASN A 90 5.04 14.11 -4.74
C ASN A 90 3.71 14.71 -4.24
N VAL A 91 2.88 13.90 -3.57
CA VAL A 91 1.62 14.35 -2.98
C VAL A 91 1.87 15.40 -1.90
N ASN A 92 2.85 15.20 -1.02
CA ASN A 92 3.23 16.18 0.00
C ASN A 92 3.74 17.49 -0.63
N GLY A 93 4.49 17.42 -1.73
CA GLY A 93 4.92 18.59 -2.49
C GLY A 93 3.75 19.38 -3.08
N MET A 94 2.73 18.69 -3.61
CA MET A 94 1.49 19.33 -4.08
C MET A 94 0.71 19.94 -2.90
N ALA A 95 0.62 19.23 -1.77
CA ALA A 95 -0.05 19.67 -0.55
C ALA A 95 0.54 20.98 0.01
N ALA A 96 1.86 21.14 -0.09
CA ALA A 96 2.57 22.33 0.36
C ALA A 96 2.49 23.52 -0.62
N SER A 97 1.95 23.34 -1.83
CA SER A 97 1.85 24.40 -2.83
C SER A 97 0.79 25.42 -2.45
N GLN A 98 1.12 26.72 -2.49
CA GLN A 98 0.13 27.79 -2.31
C GLN A 98 -0.96 27.81 -3.40
N PHE A 99 -0.70 27.17 -4.54
CA PHE A 99 -1.62 27.08 -5.68
C PHE A 99 -2.55 25.85 -5.62
N ILE A 100 -2.60 25.16 -4.47
CA ILE A 100 -3.42 23.95 -4.28
C ILE A 100 -4.93 24.21 -4.31
N GLY A 101 -5.39 25.45 -4.11
CA GLY A 101 -6.80 25.79 -3.87
C GLY A 101 -7.82 24.99 -4.68
N PRO A 102 -7.74 24.95 -6.03
CA PRO A 102 -8.66 24.20 -6.88
C PRO A 102 -8.58 22.66 -6.72
N PHE A 103 -7.44 22.14 -6.27
CA PHE A 103 -7.11 20.72 -6.22
C PHE A 103 -7.06 20.13 -4.79
N LEU A 104 -7.32 20.94 -3.76
CA LEU A 104 -7.16 20.56 -2.36
C LEU A 104 -7.83 19.24 -2.00
N SER A 105 -9.09 19.05 -2.41
CA SER A 105 -9.84 17.83 -2.13
C SER A 105 -9.25 16.59 -2.82
N ALA A 106 -8.73 16.75 -4.04
CA ALA A 106 -8.10 15.67 -4.79
C ALA A 106 -6.76 15.28 -4.17
N VAL A 107 -5.92 16.27 -3.82
CA VAL A 107 -4.62 16.03 -3.17
C VAL A 107 -4.81 15.36 -1.82
N GLN A 108 -5.72 15.84 -0.97
CA GLN A 108 -6.01 15.23 0.34
C GLN A 108 -6.52 13.79 0.21
N LYS A 109 -7.38 13.51 -0.79
CA LYS A 109 -7.85 12.15 -1.05
C LYS A 109 -6.67 11.24 -1.40
N TRP A 110 -5.76 11.69 -2.25
CA TRP A 110 -4.56 10.93 -2.60
C TRP A 110 -3.61 10.76 -1.43
N GLU A 111 -3.44 11.78 -0.59
CA GLU A 111 -2.66 11.72 0.63
C GLU A 111 -3.16 10.61 1.55
N VAL A 112 -4.46 10.60 1.88
CA VAL A 112 -5.08 9.54 2.70
C VAL A 112 -4.95 8.18 2.01
N THR A 113 -5.11 8.12 0.69
CA THR A 113 -5.00 6.88 -0.08
C THR A 113 -3.59 6.29 0.00
N MET A 114 -2.55 7.10 -0.20
CA MET A 114 -1.16 6.66 -0.13
C MET A 114 -0.80 6.16 1.27
N HIS A 115 -1.19 6.89 2.32
CA HIS A 115 -0.99 6.45 3.71
C HIS A 115 -1.70 5.12 3.98
N THR A 116 -2.94 4.97 3.52
CA THR A 116 -3.70 3.71 3.67
C THR A 116 -2.99 2.55 2.97
N ILE A 117 -2.46 2.76 1.76
CA ILE A 117 -1.71 1.74 1.04
C ILE A 117 -0.45 1.35 1.83
N SER A 118 0.30 2.34 2.31
CA SER A 118 1.52 2.12 3.12
C SER A 118 1.23 1.26 4.36
N GLU A 119 0.21 1.62 5.14
CA GLU A 119 -0.18 0.88 6.34
C GLU A 119 -0.62 -0.56 6.01
N VAL A 120 -1.41 -0.72 4.96
CA VAL A 120 -1.88 -2.06 4.53
C VAL A 120 -0.70 -2.92 4.08
N LEU A 121 0.24 -2.38 3.29
CA LEU A 121 1.41 -3.14 2.83
C LEU A 121 2.27 -3.60 4.01
N GLU A 122 2.56 -2.70 4.95
CA GLU A 122 3.38 -3.01 6.13
C GLU A 122 2.74 -4.11 6.98
N LEU A 123 1.44 -3.97 7.29
CA LEU A 123 0.71 -4.98 8.05
C LEU A 123 0.62 -6.32 7.32
N TRP A 124 0.44 -6.31 6.00
CA TRP A 124 0.37 -7.53 5.20
C TRP A 124 1.71 -8.27 5.20
N MET A 125 2.83 -7.56 5.00
CA MET A 125 4.15 -8.18 5.01
C MET A 125 4.49 -8.76 6.38
N GLN A 126 4.14 -8.07 7.46
CA GLN A 126 4.33 -8.62 8.80
C GLN A 126 3.44 -9.85 9.04
N LEU A 127 2.16 -9.82 8.62
CA LEU A 127 1.26 -10.95 8.72
C LEU A 127 1.78 -12.17 7.94
N GLN A 128 2.24 -11.98 6.70
CA GLN A 128 2.82 -13.02 5.86
C GLN A 128 4.08 -13.62 6.51
N LYS A 129 4.99 -12.78 7.00
CA LYS A 129 6.21 -13.24 7.66
C LYS A 129 5.91 -14.10 8.88
N ARG A 130 4.95 -13.67 9.70
CA ARG A 130 4.50 -14.45 10.88
C ARG A 130 3.78 -15.73 10.48
N TRP A 131 2.92 -15.67 9.47
CA TRP A 131 2.22 -16.84 8.96
C TRP A 131 3.21 -17.90 8.46
N LEU A 132 4.25 -17.52 7.70
CA LEU A 132 5.31 -18.44 7.26
C LEU A 132 6.09 -19.06 8.42
N TYR A 133 6.35 -18.29 9.48
CA TYR A 133 6.99 -18.79 10.69
C TYR A 133 6.12 -19.84 11.41
N LEU A 134 4.86 -19.50 11.69
CA LEU A 134 3.92 -20.40 12.35
C LEU A 134 3.61 -21.63 11.49
N GLU A 135 3.57 -21.48 10.17
CA GLU A 135 3.45 -22.60 9.24
C GLU A 135 4.61 -23.58 9.43
N GLY A 136 5.84 -23.08 9.60
CA GLY A 136 7.03 -23.87 9.91
C GLY A 136 6.82 -24.80 11.11
N ILE A 137 6.21 -24.29 12.17
CA ILE A 137 5.99 -24.96 13.46
C ILE A 137 4.77 -25.88 13.41
N PHE A 138 3.61 -25.35 13.06
CA PHE A 138 2.33 -26.04 13.21
C PHE A 138 1.99 -26.96 12.03
N VAL A 139 2.66 -26.89 10.87
CA VAL A 139 2.37 -27.78 9.74
C VAL A 139 3.35 -28.97 9.73
N GLY A 140 2.84 -30.18 10.00
CA GLY A 140 3.59 -31.43 9.86
C GLY A 140 4.42 -31.88 11.07
N GLY A 141 4.29 -31.22 12.23
CA GLY A 141 4.99 -31.58 13.46
C GLY A 141 4.07 -32.04 14.60
N ASP A 142 4.62 -32.81 15.53
CA ASP A 142 3.93 -33.31 16.73
C ASP A 142 3.55 -32.19 17.72
N ILE A 143 4.08 -30.98 17.55
CA ILE A 143 3.82 -29.81 18.39
C ILE A 143 2.33 -29.44 18.46
N ARG A 144 1.56 -29.75 17.40
CA ARG A 144 0.10 -29.55 17.40
C ARG A 144 -0.63 -30.34 18.49
N PHE A 145 -0.07 -31.48 18.90
CA PHE A 145 -0.64 -32.29 19.99
C PHE A 145 -0.28 -31.74 21.37
N GLN A 146 0.83 -31.01 21.46
CA GLN A 146 1.27 -30.36 22.70
C GLN A 146 0.55 -29.04 22.94
N LEU A 147 0.26 -28.30 21.87
CA LEU A 147 -0.38 -26.98 21.89
C LEU A 147 -1.67 -26.98 21.03
N PRO A 148 -2.73 -27.72 21.46
CA PRO A 148 -3.93 -27.92 20.64
C PRO A 148 -4.78 -26.66 20.49
N ASP A 149 -4.75 -25.75 21.47
CA ASP A 149 -5.52 -24.50 21.41
C ASP A 149 -4.84 -23.46 20.50
N GLU A 150 -3.52 -23.39 20.52
CA GLU A 150 -2.70 -22.59 19.59
C GLU A 150 -2.83 -23.11 18.17
N ALA A 151 -2.84 -24.44 17.99
CA ALA A 151 -3.05 -25.05 16.68
C ALA A 151 -4.41 -24.68 16.08
N LYS A 152 -5.49 -24.66 16.89
CA LYS A 152 -6.82 -24.19 16.43
C LYS A 152 -6.81 -22.73 16.01
N LYS A 153 -6.18 -21.85 16.80
CA LYS A 153 -6.04 -20.42 16.45
C LYS A 153 -5.25 -20.25 15.14
N PHE A 154 -4.18 -21.02 14.96
CA PHE A 154 -3.41 -21.02 13.72
C PHE A 154 -4.24 -21.48 12.51
N ASP A 155 -5.08 -22.50 12.65
CA ASP A 155 -5.93 -22.97 11.54
C ASP A 155 -6.94 -21.91 11.08
N GLU A 156 -7.47 -21.09 12.01
CA GLU A 156 -8.33 -19.96 11.68
C GLU A 156 -7.57 -18.88 10.88
N ILE A 157 -6.36 -18.54 11.33
CA ILE A 157 -5.47 -17.59 10.63
C ILE A 157 -5.10 -18.15 9.25
N ASP A 158 -4.71 -19.42 9.16
CA ASP A 158 -4.32 -20.09 7.91
C ASP A 158 -5.44 -20.02 6.87
N LYS A 159 -6.67 -20.28 7.30
CA LYS A 159 -7.86 -20.18 6.46
C LYS A 159 -8.13 -18.73 6.02
N SER A 160 -8.04 -17.77 6.93
CA SER A 160 -8.22 -16.34 6.61
C SER A 160 -7.16 -15.86 5.60
N PHE A 161 -5.89 -16.13 5.89
CA PHE A 161 -4.76 -15.72 5.07
C PHE A 161 -4.80 -16.34 3.66
N LYS A 162 -5.05 -17.65 3.55
CA LYS A 162 -5.17 -18.32 2.24
C LYS A 162 -6.33 -17.76 1.43
N LYS A 163 -7.46 -17.44 2.07
CA LYS A 163 -8.60 -16.81 1.40
C LYS A 163 -8.24 -15.43 0.88
N LEU A 164 -7.64 -14.58 1.72
CA LEU A 164 -7.14 -13.26 1.35
C LEU A 164 -6.21 -13.34 0.14
N MET A 165 -5.22 -14.24 0.17
CA MET A 165 -4.24 -14.39 -0.91
C MET A 165 -4.87 -14.95 -2.20
N THR A 166 -5.86 -15.83 -2.08
CA THR A 166 -6.63 -16.35 -3.24
C THR A 166 -7.51 -15.27 -3.88
N ASP A 167 -8.09 -14.37 -3.09
CA ASP A 167 -8.87 -13.27 -3.63
C ASP A 167 -7.97 -12.19 -4.26
N THR A 168 -6.78 -11.99 -3.68
CA THR A 168 -5.75 -11.08 -4.22
C THR A 168 -5.19 -11.62 -5.54
N SER A 169 -4.95 -12.93 -5.67
CA SER A 169 -4.46 -13.51 -6.93
C SER A 169 -5.44 -13.38 -8.10
N LYS A 170 -6.74 -13.12 -7.82
CA LYS A 170 -7.76 -12.82 -8.85
C LYS A 170 -7.81 -11.34 -9.23
N ARG A 171 -7.32 -10.45 -8.37
CA ARG A 171 -7.35 -8.99 -8.52
C ARG A 171 -6.06 -8.39 -7.99
N LEU A 172 -5.09 -8.22 -8.87
CA LEU A 172 -3.74 -7.85 -8.48
C LEU A 172 -3.56 -6.34 -8.25
N ASN A 173 -4.46 -5.49 -8.74
CA ASN A 173 -4.30 -4.04 -8.62
C ASN A 173 -4.18 -3.62 -7.14
N VAL A 174 -3.10 -2.89 -6.82
CA VAL A 174 -2.74 -2.52 -5.45
C VAL A 174 -3.75 -1.56 -4.85
N LEU A 175 -4.15 -0.54 -5.62
CA LEU A 175 -5.08 0.49 -5.19
C LEU A 175 -6.45 -0.12 -4.82
N ASP A 176 -7.00 -0.96 -5.69
CA ASP A 176 -8.26 -1.67 -5.44
C ASP A 176 -8.14 -2.59 -4.23
N CYS A 177 -7.03 -3.32 -4.13
CA CYS A 177 -6.80 -4.23 -3.01
C CYS A 177 -6.71 -3.52 -1.65
N CYS A 178 -6.10 -2.34 -1.56
CA CYS A 178 -5.89 -1.65 -0.29
C CYS A 178 -7.05 -0.72 0.10
N THR A 179 -7.87 -0.27 -0.86
CA THR A 179 -8.99 0.68 -0.61
C THR A 179 -10.34 0.01 -0.36
N ILE A 180 -10.41 -1.33 -0.38
CA ILE A 180 -11.62 -2.07 0.02
C ILE A 180 -11.95 -1.75 1.49
N LYS A 181 -13.16 -1.23 1.73
CA LYS A 181 -13.65 -0.92 3.07
C LYS A 181 -13.52 -2.11 4.02
N GLY A 182 -12.96 -1.88 5.20
CA GLY A 182 -12.83 -2.89 6.26
C GLY A 182 -11.63 -3.83 6.12
N LYS A 183 -10.85 -3.73 5.04
CA LYS A 183 -9.66 -4.58 4.84
C LYS A 183 -8.58 -4.33 5.90
N LEU A 184 -8.33 -3.07 6.26
CA LEU A 184 -7.41 -2.70 7.35
C LEU A 184 -7.85 -3.31 8.70
N THR A 185 -9.15 -3.29 9.00
CA THR A 185 -9.70 -3.89 10.23
C THR A 185 -9.52 -5.41 10.24
N SER A 186 -9.72 -6.07 9.10
CA SER A 186 -9.46 -7.51 8.96
C SER A 186 -7.98 -7.84 9.19
N PHE A 187 -7.06 -7.09 8.57
CA PHE A 187 -5.62 -7.25 8.78
C PHE A 187 -5.23 -7.03 10.24
N SER A 188 -5.74 -5.97 10.86
CA SER A 188 -5.46 -5.67 12.27
C SER A 188 -5.91 -6.79 13.21
N ASN A 189 -7.08 -7.39 12.94
CA ASN A 189 -7.59 -8.52 13.72
C ASN A 189 -6.72 -9.76 13.55
N ASP A 190 -6.45 -10.16 12.30
CA ASP A 190 -5.62 -11.33 11.99
C ASP A 190 -4.20 -11.16 12.57
N PHE A 191 -3.65 -9.94 12.50
CA PHE A 191 -2.36 -9.60 13.08
C PHE A 191 -2.34 -9.71 14.61
N THR A 192 -3.42 -9.28 15.28
CA THR A 192 -3.54 -9.36 16.74
C THR A 192 -3.64 -10.79 17.22
N ILE A 193 -4.44 -11.62 16.54
CA ILE A 193 -4.56 -13.05 16.86
C ILE A 193 -3.22 -13.75 16.66
N ASN A 194 -2.53 -13.47 15.55
CA ASN A 194 -1.21 -14.04 15.26
C ASN A 194 -0.17 -13.67 16.35
N ARG A 195 -0.21 -12.43 16.86
CA ARG A 195 0.64 -12.01 17.99
C ARG A 195 0.34 -12.80 19.27
N SER A 196 -0.93 -13.13 19.53
CA SER A 196 -1.29 -13.91 20.72
C SER A 196 -0.77 -15.34 20.67
N VAL A 197 -0.82 -15.98 19.49
CA VAL A 197 -0.27 -17.33 19.27
C VAL A 197 1.24 -17.34 19.52
N GLN A 198 1.96 -16.37 18.94
CA GLN A 198 3.41 -16.28 19.10
C GLN A 198 3.84 -16.01 20.55
N SER A 199 3.10 -15.19 21.32
CA SER A 199 3.42 -14.96 22.73
C SER A 199 3.32 -16.26 23.54
N SER A 200 2.25 -17.03 23.32
CA SER A 200 2.05 -18.31 23.99
C SER A 200 3.15 -19.33 23.66
N ASP A 201 3.60 -19.37 22.40
CA ASP A 201 4.73 -20.21 21.99
C ASP A 201 6.05 -19.78 22.69
N CYS A 202 6.34 -18.48 22.74
CA CYS A 202 7.54 -17.97 23.43
C CYS A 202 7.52 -18.23 24.94
N ASP A 203 6.35 -18.12 25.58
CA ASP A 203 6.18 -18.42 27.00
C ASP A 203 6.42 -19.91 27.27
N PHE A 204 5.95 -20.79 26.38
CA PHE A 204 6.23 -22.23 26.44
C PHE A 204 7.73 -22.52 26.33
N GLU A 205 8.42 -21.98 25.32
CA GLU A 205 9.88 -22.15 25.19
C GLU A 205 10.65 -21.67 26.43
N THR A 206 10.21 -20.56 27.04
CA THR A 206 10.84 -19.99 28.24
C THR A 206 10.58 -20.86 29.48
N ASN A 207 9.37 -21.39 29.63
CA ASN A 207 9.04 -22.29 30.73
C ASN A 207 9.75 -23.65 30.58
N SER A 208 9.90 -24.12 29.34
CA SER A 208 10.70 -25.30 28.99
C SER A 208 12.19 -25.11 29.30
N ARG A 209 12.75 -23.91 29.10
CA ARG A 209 14.15 -23.57 29.47
C ARG A 209 14.42 -23.60 30.98
N ASN A 210 13.40 -23.40 31.82
CA ASN A 210 13.54 -23.33 33.28
C ASN A 210 13.38 -24.68 34.01
N GLY A 211 13.08 -25.76 33.29
CA GLY A 211 13.01 -27.13 33.81
C GLY A 211 13.62 -28.13 32.83
N GLU A 212 14.87 -28.54 33.11
CA GLU A 212 15.63 -29.64 32.50
C GLU A 212 15.71 -29.71 30.95
N MET A 213 16.94 -29.55 30.44
CA MET A 213 17.44 -29.83 29.07
C MET A 213 16.41 -29.68 27.94
N CYS A 214 16.05 -28.43 27.63
CA CYS A 214 15.21 -28.12 26.48
C CYS A 214 16.02 -27.62 25.29
N VAL A 215 15.87 -28.34 24.19
CA VAL A 215 16.43 -28.09 22.88
C VAL A 215 16.13 -26.66 22.45
N SER A 216 17.15 -25.81 22.40
CA SER A 216 17.01 -24.46 21.85
C SER A 216 16.94 -24.58 20.31
N PHE A 217 15.90 -24.07 19.67
CA PHE A 217 15.89 -23.91 18.21
C PHE A 217 16.32 -22.49 17.87
N CYS A 218 17.50 -22.35 17.26
CA CYS A 218 17.99 -21.06 16.74
C CYS A 218 17.71 -20.99 15.24
N TRP A 219 17.04 -19.92 14.80
CA TRP A 219 16.83 -19.63 13.39
C TRP A 219 18.10 -19.01 12.79
N ASN A 220 18.87 -19.79 12.04
CA ASN A 220 20.06 -19.30 11.33
C ASN A 220 20.00 -19.73 9.86
N ASN A 221 20.09 -18.77 8.93
CA ASN A 221 20.14 -18.99 7.47
C ASN A 221 19.05 -19.95 6.92
N GLY A 222 17.79 -19.76 7.30
CA GLY A 222 16.65 -20.45 6.67
C GLY A 222 16.55 -21.96 6.94
N ARG A 223 17.27 -22.49 7.95
CA ARG A 223 17.03 -23.83 8.49
C ARG A 223 16.96 -23.79 10.01
N MET A 224 15.99 -24.53 10.58
CA MET A 224 16.02 -24.90 11.99
C MET A 224 17.21 -25.82 12.22
N LYS A 225 18.08 -25.46 13.16
CA LYS A 225 19.06 -26.38 13.75
C LYS A 225 18.80 -26.46 15.24
N LEU A 226 18.97 -27.67 15.79
CA LEU A 226 19.17 -27.86 17.22
C LEU A 226 20.36 -26.98 17.61
N ALA A 227 20.18 -26.08 18.57
CA ALA A 227 21.30 -25.42 19.22
C ALA A 227 21.97 -26.49 20.09
N GLU A 228 23.17 -26.87 19.68
CA GLU A 228 24.09 -27.66 20.52
C GLU A 228 24.49 -26.85 21.77
#